data_AF-A0A8J6NUI2-F1
#
_entry.id   AF-A0A8J6NUI2-F1
#
_cell.length_a   1.000
_cell.length_b   1.000
_cell.length_c   1.000
_cell.angle_alpha   90.00
_cell.angle_beta   90.00
_cell.angle_gamma   90.00
#
_symmetry.space_group_name_H-M   'P 1'
#
loop_
_entity.id
_entity.type
_entity.pdbx_description
1 polymer ?
#
loop_
_entity_poly.entity_id
_entity_poly.type
_entity_poly.pdbx_seq_one_letter_code
_entity_poly.pdbx_strand_id
1 'polypeptide(L)'
;GHFVFVYIHPYMDGNGRIGRFLMNVMLAAGGYPWTVIPLEKRDDYMNALESGSVEQDIAPFAIFLGRLVSESLECKQVYNHP
;
A
#
# COMPACT_ATOMS: atom_id res chain seq x y z
N GLY A 1 -5.68 -15.23 -8.60
CA GLY A 1 -4.74 -14.12 -8.34
C GLY A 1 -4.13 -14.31 -6.98
N HIS A 2 -3.21 -15.27 -6.87
CA HIS A 2 -2.56 -15.68 -5.62
C HIS A 2 -1.43 -14.67 -5.35
N PHE A 3 -1.65 -13.78 -4.38
CA PHE A 3 -0.62 -13.05 -3.63
C PHE A 3 0.67 -12.69 -4.38
N VAL A 4 0.58 -11.77 -5.35
CA VAL A 4 1.76 -11.17 -6.02
C VAL A 4 2.69 -10.47 -5.01
N PHE A 5 2.19 -10.14 -3.81
CA PHE A 5 2.97 -9.53 -2.74
C PHE A 5 3.78 -10.51 -1.88
N VAL A 6 3.45 -11.80 -1.85
CA VAL A 6 4.06 -12.72 -0.87
C VAL A 6 5.44 -13.20 -1.30
N TYR A 7 5.74 -13.32 -2.59
CA TYR A 7 6.99 -14.02 -2.94
C TYR A 7 7.55 -13.66 -4.32
N ILE A 8 7.89 -12.40 -4.55
CA ILE A 8 8.88 -12.07 -5.58
C ILE A 8 9.93 -11.15 -4.94
N HIS A 9 11.03 -11.74 -4.48
CA HIS A 9 12.30 -11.05 -4.18
C HIS A 9 13.32 -11.36 -5.30
N PRO A 10 13.10 -10.91 -6.55
CA PRO A 10 14.01 -11.26 -7.64
C PRO A 10 15.27 -10.36 -7.63
N TYR A 11 15.30 -9.31 -6.82
CA TYR A 11 16.39 -8.34 -6.72
C TYR A 11 17.02 -8.32 -5.31
N MET A 12 18.33 -8.05 -5.26
CA MET A 12 19.10 -7.93 -4.00
C MET A 12 18.66 -6.74 -3.12
N ASP A 13 18.18 -5.66 -3.72
CA ASP A 13 17.56 -4.50 -3.04
C ASP A 13 16.47 -3.90 -3.95
N GLY A 14 15.50 -3.19 -3.37
CA GLY A 14 14.50 -2.41 -4.11
C GLY A 14 13.13 -3.07 -4.27
N ASN A 15 12.93 -4.29 -3.76
CA ASN A 15 11.64 -4.99 -3.84
C ASN A 15 10.51 -4.18 -3.20
N GLY A 16 10.78 -3.50 -2.08
CA GLY A 16 9.81 -2.60 -1.45
C GLY A 16 9.46 -1.36 -2.30
N ARG A 17 10.40 -0.83 -3.10
CA ARG A 17 10.14 0.31 -4.01
C ARG A 17 9.27 -0.12 -5.18
N ILE A 18 9.58 -1.26 -5.80
CA ILE A 18 8.80 -1.82 -6.91
C ILE A 18 7.41 -2.25 -6.43
N GLY A 19 7.29 -2.85 -5.24
CA GLY A 19 6.00 -3.24 -4.66
C GLY A 19 5.08 -2.04 -4.45
N ARG A 20 5.58 -0.94 -3.90
CA ARG A 20 4.82 0.31 -3.74
C ARG A 20 4.47 0.95 -5.08
N PHE A 21 5.35 0.86 -6.07
CA PHE A 21 5.06 1.36 -7.42
C PHE A 21 3.92 0.56 -8.05
N LEU A 22 3.99 -0.77 -8.02
CA LEU A 22 2.95 -1.64 -8.57
C LEU A 22 1.60 -1.47 -7.86
N MET A 23 1.63 -1.36 -6.52
CA MET A 23 0.45 -1.01 -5.72
C MET A 23 -0.21 0.27 -6.23
N ASN A 24 0.58 1.32 -6.44
CA ASN A 24 0.06 2.59 -6.93
C ASN A 24 -0.44 2.53 -8.37
N VAL A 25 0.18 1.72 -9.24
CA VAL A 25 -0.34 1.46 -10.59
C VAL A 25 -1.74 0.82 -10.52
N MET A 26 -1.95 -0.15 -9.62
CA MET A 26 -3.26 -0.77 -9.42
C MET A 26 -4.30 0.21 -8.87
N LEU A 27 -3.92 1.05 -7.89
CA LEU A 27 -4.78 2.11 -7.36
C LEU A 27 -5.20 3.09 -8.46
N ALA A 28 -4.25 3.58 -9.24
CA ALA A 28 -4.50 4.51 -10.33
C ALA A 28 -5.42 3.89 -11.40
N ALA A 29 -5.21 2.62 -11.76
CA ALA A 29 -6.09 1.90 -12.68
C ALA A 29 -7.52 1.74 -12.13
N GLY A 30 -7.69 1.69 -10.81
CA GLY A 30 -8.99 1.70 -10.13
C GLY A 30 -9.59 3.10 -9.89
N GLY A 31 -8.95 4.17 -10.35
CA GLY A 31 -9.40 5.54 -10.12
C GLY A 31 -9.07 6.11 -8.73
N TYR A 32 -8.29 5.38 -7.93
CA TYR A 32 -7.83 5.84 -6.62
C TYR A 32 -6.60 6.75 -6.76
N PRO A 33 -6.44 7.73 -5.84
CA PRO A 33 -5.29 8.61 -5.85
C PRO A 33 -3.99 7.84 -5.58
N TRP A 34 -2.91 8.37 -6.15
CA TRP A 34 -1.56 7.94 -5.79
C TRP A 34 -1.35 8.11 -4.29
N THR A 35 -1.00 7.02 -3.62
CA THR A 35 -0.93 6.93 -2.16
C THR A 35 0.52 6.75 -1.73
N VAL A 36 1.00 7.70 -0.92
CA VAL A 36 2.33 7.69 -0.32
C VAL A 36 2.20 7.16 1.11
N ILE A 37 3.10 6.26 1.49
CA ILE A 37 3.17 5.74 2.86
C ILE A 37 4.07 6.70 3.66
N PRO A 38 3.53 7.39 4.68
CA PRO A 38 4.32 8.29 5.51
C PRO A 38 5.41 7.54 6.27
N LEU A 39 6.54 8.19 6.56
CA LEU A 39 7.65 7.57 7.28
C LEU A 39 7.26 7.17 8.70
N GLU A 40 6.34 7.91 9.31
CA GLU A 40 5.81 7.69 10.66
C GLU A 40 4.97 6.41 10.73
N LYS A 41 4.36 6.00 9.61
CA LYS A 41 3.55 4.78 9.47
C LYS A 41 4.37 3.59 8.93
N ARG A 42 5.70 3.70 8.89
CA ARG A 42 6.58 2.66 8.36
C ARG A 42 6.43 1.36 9.14
N ASP A 43 6.41 1.43 10.46
CA ASP A 43 6.36 0.23 11.30
C ASP A 43 5.03 -0.51 11.13
N ASP A 44 3.91 0.22 11.08
CA ASP A 44 2.58 -0.33 10.77
C ASP A 44 2.55 -1.03 9.42
N TYR A 45 3.15 -0.42 8.39
CA TYR A 45 3.28 -1.01 7.06
C TYR A 45 4.10 -2.31 7.09
N MET A 46 5.22 -2.32 7.82
CA MET A 46 6.07 -3.51 7.93
C MET A 46 5.34 -4.64 8.67
N ASN A 47 4.66 -4.33 9.78
CA ASN A 47 3.87 -5.30 10.55
C ASN A 47 2.73 -5.90 9.72
N ALA A 48 2.05 -5.08 8.93
CA ALA A 48 0.98 -5.53 8.05
C ALA A 48 1.49 -6.42 6.90
N LEU A 49 2.68 -6.14 6.36
CA LEU A 49 3.35 -7.01 5.39
C LEU A 49 3.83 -8.32 6.02
N GLU A 50 4.35 -8.28 7.24
CA GLU A 50 4.79 -9.46 7.97
C GLU A 50 3.63 -10.41 8.22
N SER A 51 2.47 -9.89 8.63
CA SER A 51 1.24 -10.69 8.81
C SER A 51 0.85 -11.43 7.52
N GLY A 52 0.90 -10.74 6.37
CA GLY A 52 0.63 -11.36 5.06
C GLY A 52 1.70 -12.37 4.62
N SER A 53 2.93 -12.20 5.05
CA SER A 53 4.05 -13.08 4.70
C SER A 53 4.10 -14.35 5.56
N VAL A 54 3.98 -14.17 6.88
CA VAL A 54 4.14 -15.23 7.89
C VAL A 54 2.82 -15.96 8.13
N GLU A 55 1.74 -15.22 8.34
CA GLU A 55 0.43 -15.77 8.71
C GLU A 55 -0.47 -15.99 7.48
N GLN A 56 -0.01 -15.58 6.28
CA GLN A 56 -0.79 -15.59 5.04
C GLN A 56 -2.08 -14.75 5.13
N ASP A 57 -2.16 -13.84 6.10
CA ASP A 57 -3.29 -12.94 6.28
C ASP A 57 -3.02 -11.58 5.63
N ILE A 58 -3.65 -11.32 4.48
CA ILE A 58 -3.55 -10.03 3.79
C ILE A 58 -4.43 -8.95 4.40
N ALA A 59 -5.39 -9.32 5.27
CA ALA A 59 -6.40 -8.39 5.75
C ALA A 59 -5.77 -7.17 6.47
N PRO A 60 -4.74 -7.31 7.33
CA PRO A 60 -4.07 -6.17 7.94
C PRO A 60 -3.50 -5.19 6.90
N PHE A 61 -2.87 -5.72 5.85
CA PHE A 61 -2.32 -4.91 4.76
C PHE A 61 -3.41 -4.19 3.97
N ALA A 62 -4.50 -4.88 3.64
CA ALA A 62 -5.63 -4.30 2.92
C ALA A 62 -6.32 -3.19 3.74
N ILE A 63 -6.51 -3.40 5.04
CA ILE A 63 -7.08 -2.41 5.95
C ILE A 63 -6.16 -1.19 6.07
N PHE A 64 -4.87 -1.40 6.26
CA PHE A 64 -3.88 -0.32 6.31
C PHE A 64 -3.90 0.53 5.05
N LEU A 65 -3.86 -0.11 3.87
CA LEU A 65 -3.89 0.60 2.60
C LEU A 65 -5.22 1.33 2.39
N GLY A 66 -6.35 0.71 2.72
CA GLY A 66 -7.67 1.33 2.64
C GLY A 66 -7.77 2.61 3.46
N ARG A 67 -7.24 2.60 4.69
CA ARG A 67 -7.18 3.81 5.53
C ARG A 67 -6.36 4.93 4.90
N LEU A 68 -5.16 4.60 4.38
CA LEU A 68 -4.31 5.60 3.71
C LEU A 68 -4.98 6.20 2.47
N VAL A 69 -5.65 5.38 1.67
CA VAL A 69 -6.39 5.84 0.49
C VAL A 69 -7.53 6.77 0.91
N SER A 70 -8.31 6.40 1.92
CA SER A 70 -9.41 7.25 2.44
C SER A 70 -8.90 8.60 2.95
N GLU A 71 -7.83 8.60 3.74
CA GLU A 71 -7.18 9.84 4.22
C GLU A 71 -6.74 10.73 3.04
N SER A 72 -6.20 10.14 1.98
CA SER A 72 -5.76 10.88 0.79
C SER A 72 -6.93 11.45 -0.02
N LEU A 73 -8.08 10.78 -0.03
CA LEU A 73 -9.30 11.24 -0.69
C LEU A 73 -9.95 12.40 0.07
N GLU A 74 -10.05 12.30 1.40
CA GLU A 74 -10.54 13.38 2.25
C GLU A 74 -9.69 14.64 2.09
N CYS A 75 -8.37 14.50 2.07
CA CYS A 75 -7.44 15.60 1.84
C CYS A 75 -7.70 16.27 0.48
N LYS A 76 -7.84 15.51 -0.61
CA LYS A 76 -8.18 16.06 -1.93
C LYS A 76 -9.54 16.76 -1.97
N GLN A 77 -10.54 16.25 -1.26
CA GLN A 77 -11.87 16.86 -1.21
C GLN A 77 -11.81 18.25 -0.54
N VAL A 78 -11.02 18.39 0.52
CA VAL A 78 -10.82 19.66 1.24
C VAL A 78 -10.10 20.70 0.36
N TYR A 79 -9.09 20.29 -0.42
CA TYR A 79 -8.37 21.21 -1.33
C TYR A 79 -9.13 21.58 -2.60
N ASN A 80 -10.26 20.91 -2.90
CA ASN A 80 -11.08 21.19 -4.08
C ASN A 80 -12.27 22.14 -3.81
N HIS A 81 -12.37 22.71 -2.60
CA HIS A 81 -13.37 23.73 -2.29
C HIS A 81 -12.74 25.13 -2.34
N PRO A 82 -13.22 26.04 -3.22
CA PRO A 82 -12.79 27.45 -3.25
C PRO A 82 -13.32 28.27 -2.07
#